data_AF-A0A7X4KBT9-F1
#
_entry.id   AF-A0A7X4KBT9-F1
#
_cell.length_a   1.000
_cell.length_b   1.000
_cell.length_c   1.000
_cell.angle_alpha   90.00
_cell.angle_beta   90.00
_cell.angle_gamma   90.00
#
_symmetry.space_group_name_H-M   'P 1'
#
loop_
_entity.id
_entity.type
_entity.pdbx_description
1 polymer ?
#
loop_
_entity_poly.entity_id
_entity_poly.type
_entity_poly.pdbx_seq_one_letter_code
_entity_poly.pdbx_strand_id
1 'polypeptide(L)'
;MMSTELDGLEMQAGMLDGQAAASTPEGMAAAQAEAQAASLIETNGQTVAGVLQMGATMIGPLYPRVAAVYTPEVCQSVGMALGPLLAKYNVDLGEWGGKYKEELKAAFVCVPIAMATVKALKEDVAENQKAHPVAPALAEAVADPKLQTGLKPGDFGYVEGMSG
;
A
#
# COMPACT_ATOMS: atom_id res chain seq x y z
N MET A 1 -31.61 -51.04 18.49
CA MET A 1 -31.34 -50.92 17.04
C MET A 1 -32.15 -49.81 16.36
N MET A 2 -33.30 -49.35 16.90
CA MET A 2 -34.09 -48.27 16.28
C MET A 2 -33.48 -46.84 16.35
N SER A 3 -32.64 -46.51 17.33
CA SER A 3 -32.08 -45.14 17.43
C SER A 3 -31.21 -44.76 16.23
N THR A 4 -30.44 -45.69 15.67
CA THR A 4 -29.51 -45.40 14.58
C THR A 4 -30.20 -45.11 13.25
N GLU A 5 -31.40 -45.67 13.04
CA GLU A 5 -32.20 -45.41 11.84
C GLU A 5 -32.91 -44.05 11.90
N LEU A 6 -33.33 -43.62 13.09
CA LEU A 6 -33.92 -42.30 13.32
C LEU A 6 -32.92 -41.17 13.09
N ASP A 7 -31.71 -41.28 13.63
CA ASP A 7 -30.64 -40.28 13.41
C ASP A 7 -30.29 -40.14 11.92
N GLY A 8 -30.29 -41.25 11.18
CA GLY A 8 -30.03 -41.24 9.73
C GLY A 8 -31.12 -40.51 8.94
N LEU A 9 -32.38 -40.68 9.33
CA LEU A 9 -33.51 -40.01 8.69
C LEU A 9 -33.56 -38.51 8.99
N GLU A 10 -33.22 -38.09 10.22
CA GLU A 10 -33.11 -36.67 10.57
C GLU A 10 -31.99 -35.98 9.78
N MET A 11 -30.84 -36.64 9.64
CA MET A 11 -29.75 -36.12 8.81
C MET A 11 -30.14 -36.00 7.34
N GLN A 12 -30.84 -37.00 6.79
CA GLN A 12 -31.29 -36.99 5.40
C GLN A 12 -32.35 -35.91 5.13
N ALA A 13 -33.29 -35.71 6.07
CA ALA A 13 -34.29 -34.64 5.99
C ALA A 13 -33.65 -33.26 6.01
N GLY A 14 -32.66 -33.03 6.90
CA GLY A 14 -31.90 -31.79 6.95
C GLY A 14 -31.15 -31.47 5.64
N MET A 15 -30.60 -32.49 4.98
CA MET A 15 -29.95 -32.31 3.66
C MET A 15 -30.95 -31.97 2.55
N LEU A 16 -32.14 -32.61 2.55
CA LEU A 16 -33.21 -32.34 1.59
C LEU A 16 -33.77 -30.92 1.73
N ASP A 17 -33.99 -30.46 2.96
CA ASP A 17 -34.43 -29.09 3.23
C ASP A 17 -33.38 -28.05 2.81
N GLY A 18 -32.10 -28.34 3.06
CA GLY A 18 -30.99 -27.50 2.59
C GLY A 18 -30.94 -27.39 1.05
N GLN A 19 -31.14 -28.50 0.34
CA GLN A 19 -31.19 -28.52 -1.13
C GLN A 19 -32.44 -27.82 -1.67
N ALA A 20 -33.59 -27.99 -1.03
CA ALA A 20 -34.83 -27.33 -1.41
C ALA A 20 -34.70 -25.81 -1.27
N ALA A 21 -34.17 -25.33 -0.14
CA ALA A 21 -33.89 -23.92 0.09
C ALA A 21 -32.92 -23.34 -0.94
N ALA A 22 -31.83 -24.04 -1.26
CA ALA A 22 -30.86 -23.62 -2.27
C ALA A 22 -31.42 -23.59 -3.71
N SER A 23 -32.47 -24.37 -3.98
CA SER A 23 -33.11 -24.46 -5.31
C SER A 23 -34.26 -23.47 -5.51
N THR A 24 -34.62 -22.69 -4.47
CA THR A 24 -35.59 -21.61 -4.61
C THR A 24 -35.01 -20.44 -5.41
N PRO A 25 -35.83 -19.65 -6.12
CA PRO A 25 -35.38 -18.42 -6.76
C PRO A 25 -34.66 -17.47 -5.80
N GLU A 26 -35.14 -17.32 -4.56
CA GLU A 26 -34.44 -16.53 -3.53
C GLU A 26 -33.08 -17.14 -3.13
N GLY A 27 -33.01 -18.46 -2.95
CA GLY A 27 -31.76 -19.17 -2.61
C GLY A 27 -30.71 -19.06 -3.71
N MET A 28 -31.13 -19.19 -4.97
CA MET A 28 -30.27 -19.01 -6.13
C MET A 28 -29.78 -17.55 -6.25
N ALA A 29 -30.65 -16.56 -6.03
CA ALA A 29 -30.28 -15.15 -6.06
C ALA A 29 -29.28 -14.79 -4.95
N ALA A 30 -29.48 -15.32 -3.73
CA ALA A 30 -28.55 -15.13 -2.62
C ALA A 30 -27.18 -15.76 -2.90
N ALA A 31 -27.16 -17.00 -3.41
CA ALA A 31 -25.92 -17.69 -3.78
C ALA A 31 -25.17 -16.94 -4.91
N GLN A 32 -25.90 -16.39 -5.88
CA GLN A 32 -25.32 -15.60 -6.96
C GLN A 32 -24.74 -14.27 -6.45
N ALA A 33 -25.42 -13.59 -5.51
CA ALA A 33 -24.92 -12.37 -4.90
C ALA A 33 -23.64 -12.62 -4.07
N GLU A 34 -23.60 -13.73 -3.34
CA GLU A 34 -22.44 -14.13 -2.54
C GLU A 34 -21.26 -14.52 -3.44
N ALA A 35 -21.50 -15.25 -4.53
CA ALA A 35 -20.50 -15.56 -5.54
C ALA A 35 -19.95 -14.30 -6.24
N GLN A 36 -20.80 -13.33 -6.56
CA GLN A 36 -20.37 -12.04 -7.11
C GLN A 36 -19.51 -11.26 -6.12
N ALA A 37 -19.92 -11.20 -4.84
CA ALA A 37 -19.14 -10.53 -3.81
C ALA A 37 -17.76 -11.19 -3.62
N ALA A 38 -17.70 -12.53 -3.57
CA ALA A 38 -16.45 -13.28 -3.48
C ALA A 38 -15.53 -13.01 -4.69
N SER A 39 -16.10 -13.00 -5.90
CA SER A 39 -15.36 -12.70 -7.14
C SER A 39 -14.80 -11.26 -7.15
N LEU A 40 -15.57 -10.28 -6.67
CA LEU A 40 -15.14 -8.89 -6.52
C LEU A 40 -13.98 -8.75 -5.51
N ILE A 41 -14.09 -9.42 -4.36
CA ILE A 41 -13.04 -9.44 -3.33
C ILE A 41 -11.74 -9.97 -3.91
N GLU A 42 -11.80 -11.13 -4.59
CA GLU A 42 -10.64 -11.77 -5.20
C GLU A 42 -10.02 -10.88 -6.29
N THR A 43 -10.83 -10.37 -7.22
CA THR A 43 -10.39 -9.51 -8.33
C THR A 43 -9.72 -8.25 -7.81
N ASN A 44 -10.32 -7.60 -6.80
CA ASN A 44 -9.76 -6.41 -6.18
C ASN A 44 -8.43 -6.71 -5.48
N GLY A 45 -8.36 -7.80 -4.72
CA GLY A 45 -7.14 -8.20 -4.01
C GLY A 45 -5.98 -8.47 -4.97
N GLN A 46 -6.22 -9.24 -6.03
CA GLN A 46 -5.23 -9.50 -7.08
C GLN A 46 -4.79 -8.21 -7.79
N THR A 47 -5.74 -7.31 -8.07
CA THR A 47 -5.45 -6.03 -8.73
C THR A 47 -4.56 -5.15 -7.86
N VAL A 48 -4.86 -5.04 -6.57
CA VAL A 48 -4.02 -4.28 -5.62
C VAL A 48 -2.61 -4.85 -5.55
N ALA A 49 -2.48 -6.16 -5.37
CA ALA A 49 -1.18 -6.83 -5.29
C ALA A 49 -0.35 -6.58 -6.56
N GLY A 50 -0.96 -6.74 -7.74
CA GLY A 50 -0.30 -6.51 -9.02
C GLY A 50 0.13 -5.06 -9.22
N VAL A 51 -0.71 -4.09 -8.82
CA VAL A 51 -0.37 -2.66 -8.93
C VAL A 51 0.81 -2.30 -8.02
N LEU A 52 0.84 -2.80 -6.79
CA LEU A 52 1.95 -2.56 -5.86
C LEU A 52 3.25 -3.16 -6.37
N GLN A 53 3.20 -4.39 -6.91
CA GLN A 53 4.36 -5.08 -7.44
C GLN A 53 4.91 -4.40 -8.71
N MET A 54 4.01 -3.92 -9.58
CA MET A 54 4.39 -3.13 -10.75
C MET A 54 5.05 -1.81 -10.31
N GLY A 55 4.45 -1.13 -9.33
CA GLY A 55 5.01 0.09 -8.75
C GLY A 55 6.42 -0.13 -8.20
N ALA A 56 6.61 -1.15 -7.37
CA ALA A 56 7.89 -1.53 -6.79
C ALA A 56 8.96 -1.85 -7.85
N THR A 57 8.58 -2.52 -8.94
CA THR A 57 9.49 -2.81 -10.06
C THR A 57 9.92 -1.54 -10.79
N MET A 58 9.01 -0.58 -10.99
CA MET A 58 9.31 0.67 -11.69
C MET A 58 10.20 1.61 -10.86
N ILE A 59 9.97 1.69 -9.55
CA ILE A 59 10.69 2.61 -8.65
C ILE A 59 11.92 1.97 -7.99
N GLY A 60 12.04 0.64 -8.00
CA GLY A 60 13.12 -0.11 -7.38
C GLY A 60 14.52 0.36 -7.76
N PRO A 61 14.83 0.65 -9.05
CA PRO A 61 16.13 1.18 -9.44
C PRO A 61 16.49 2.54 -8.83
N LEU A 62 15.49 3.39 -8.54
CA LEU A 62 15.70 4.68 -7.88
C LEU A 62 15.76 4.54 -6.35
N TYR A 63 15.04 3.55 -5.80
CA TYR A 63 14.90 3.34 -4.37
C TYR A 63 15.04 1.85 -4.01
N PRO A 64 16.28 1.32 -3.91
CA PRO A 64 16.51 -0.11 -3.71
C PRO A 64 15.89 -0.66 -2.41
N ARG A 65 15.73 0.17 -1.37
CA ARG A 65 15.04 -0.22 -0.14
C ARG A 65 13.54 -0.49 -0.35
N VAL A 66 12.90 0.15 -1.33
CA VAL A 66 11.48 -0.07 -1.64
C VAL A 66 11.27 -1.48 -2.19
N ALA A 67 12.18 -1.98 -3.02
CA ALA A 67 12.12 -3.35 -3.53
C ALA A 67 12.23 -4.40 -2.40
N ALA A 68 12.95 -4.09 -1.31
CA ALA A 68 13.06 -4.97 -0.15
C ALA A 68 11.78 -5.01 0.72
N VAL A 69 10.96 -3.95 0.68
CA VAL A 69 9.72 -3.85 1.45
C VAL A 69 8.53 -4.42 0.68
N TYR A 70 8.42 -4.14 -0.62
CA TYR A 70 7.31 -4.58 -1.46
C TYR A 70 7.60 -5.93 -2.13
N THR A 71 7.83 -6.95 -1.31
CA THR A 71 7.98 -8.33 -1.80
C THR A 71 6.64 -8.86 -2.33
N PRO A 72 6.64 -9.92 -3.17
CA PRO A 72 5.40 -10.54 -3.65
C PRO A 72 4.44 -10.90 -2.51
N GLU A 73 4.98 -11.43 -1.41
CA GLU A 73 4.20 -11.87 -0.25
C GLU A 73 3.54 -10.69 0.48
N VAL A 74 4.26 -9.57 0.64
CA VAL A 74 3.72 -8.35 1.24
C VAL A 74 2.63 -7.76 0.35
N CYS A 75 2.87 -7.67 -0.96
CA CYS A 75 1.87 -7.17 -1.92
C CYS A 75 0.60 -8.03 -1.90
N GLN A 76 0.73 -9.36 -1.83
CA GLN A 76 -0.41 -10.28 -1.70
C GLN A 76 -1.15 -10.11 -0.38
N SER A 77 -0.43 -9.98 0.75
CA SER A 77 -1.04 -9.74 2.05
C SER A 77 -1.86 -8.44 2.08
N VAL A 78 -1.33 -7.38 1.47
CA VAL A 78 -2.05 -6.10 1.32
C VAL A 78 -3.28 -6.27 0.42
N GLY A 79 -3.17 -7.03 -0.67
CA GLY A 79 -4.30 -7.37 -1.54
C GLY A 79 -5.41 -8.10 -0.80
N MET A 80 -5.08 -9.12 0.00
CA MET A 80 -6.06 -9.85 0.82
C MET A 80 -6.74 -8.95 1.87
N ALA A 81 -6.03 -7.98 2.44
CA ALA A 81 -6.60 -7.05 3.40
C ALA A 81 -7.53 -6.01 2.75
N LEU A 82 -7.17 -5.51 1.57
CA LEU A 82 -7.90 -4.45 0.88
C LEU A 82 -9.03 -4.95 -0.01
N GLY A 83 -8.96 -6.18 -0.53
CA GLY A 83 -10.00 -6.78 -1.38
C GLY A 83 -11.40 -6.71 -0.76
N PRO A 84 -11.60 -7.20 0.48
CA PRO A 84 -12.87 -7.11 1.21
C PRO A 84 -13.33 -5.67 1.47
N LEU A 85 -12.39 -4.77 1.78
CA LEU A 85 -12.71 -3.36 2.00
C LEU A 85 -13.26 -2.72 0.73
N LEU A 86 -12.61 -2.95 -0.41
CA LEU A 86 -13.01 -2.40 -1.70
C LEU A 86 -14.36 -2.95 -2.16
N ALA A 87 -14.57 -4.27 -2.00
CA ALA A 87 -15.86 -4.90 -2.30
C ALA A 87 -16.98 -4.33 -1.42
N LYS A 88 -16.73 -4.05 -0.13
CA LYS A 88 -17.71 -3.43 0.78
C LYS A 88 -18.18 -2.05 0.30
N TYR A 89 -17.30 -1.29 -0.36
CA TYR A 89 -17.63 0.02 -0.92
C TYR A 89 -18.12 -0.06 -2.39
N ASN A 90 -18.40 -1.26 -2.91
CA ASN A 90 -18.74 -1.50 -4.32
C ASN A 90 -17.72 -0.90 -5.29
N VAL A 91 -16.44 -0.90 -4.90
CA VAL A 91 -15.34 -0.47 -5.76
C VAL A 91 -14.89 -1.69 -6.55
N ASP A 92 -15.12 -1.68 -7.85
CA ASP A 92 -14.54 -2.66 -8.77
C ASP A 92 -13.27 -2.06 -9.38
N LEU A 93 -12.10 -2.52 -8.91
CA LEU A 93 -10.82 -2.08 -9.46
C LEU A 93 -10.54 -2.63 -10.87
N GLY A 94 -11.22 -3.71 -11.28
CA GLY A 94 -11.18 -4.21 -12.65
C GLY A 94 -11.86 -3.22 -13.61
N GLU A 95 -13.02 -2.71 -13.22
CA GLU A 95 -13.78 -1.73 -14.00
C GLU A 95 -13.18 -0.31 -13.91
N TRP A 96 -12.81 0.13 -12.70
CA TRP A 96 -12.16 1.43 -12.46
C TRP A 96 -10.74 1.51 -13.04
N GLY A 97 -10.01 0.39 -13.03
CA GLY A 97 -8.72 0.25 -13.69
C GLY A 97 -8.80 0.34 -15.22
N GLY A 98 -9.99 0.30 -15.81
CA GLY A 98 -10.24 0.62 -17.21
C GLY A 98 -10.59 2.10 -17.44
N LYS A 99 -11.37 2.72 -16.53
CA LYS A 99 -12.00 4.04 -16.75
C LYS A 99 -11.26 5.23 -16.10
N TYR A 100 -10.58 5.03 -14.97
CA TYR A 100 -9.80 6.04 -14.22
C TYR A 100 -8.35 5.59 -13.99
N LYS A 101 -7.85 4.76 -14.92
CA LYS A 101 -6.56 4.06 -14.84
C LYS A 101 -5.37 4.96 -14.56
N GLU A 102 -5.42 6.22 -15.00
CA GLU A 102 -4.28 7.14 -14.91
C GLU A 102 -4.32 7.99 -13.63
N GLU A 103 -5.50 8.45 -13.17
CA GLU A 103 -5.58 9.43 -12.08
C GLU A 103 -5.72 8.79 -10.69
N LEU A 104 -6.48 7.70 -10.55
CA LEU A 104 -6.72 7.11 -9.23
C LEU A 104 -5.63 6.10 -8.82
N LYS A 105 -5.03 5.42 -9.79
CA LYS A 105 -3.82 4.61 -9.55
C LYS A 105 -2.67 5.50 -9.10
N ALA A 106 -2.55 6.71 -9.63
CA ALA A 106 -1.57 7.66 -9.14
C ALA A 106 -1.88 8.06 -7.68
N ALA A 107 -3.09 8.53 -7.37
CA ALA A 107 -3.36 9.04 -6.02
C ALA A 107 -3.31 7.96 -4.91
N PHE A 108 -3.96 6.81 -5.11
CA PHE A 108 -4.12 5.81 -4.02
C PHE A 108 -2.88 4.93 -3.80
N VAL A 109 -2.07 4.71 -4.85
CA VAL A 109 -0.77 4.03 -4.75
C VAL A 109 0.28 5.00 -4.22
N CYS A 110 0.28 6.25 -4.69
CA CYS A 110 1.28 7.21 -4.27
C CYS A 110 1.10 7.68 -2.83
N VAL A 111 -0.07 7.63 -2.19
CA VAL A 111 -0.19 8.13 -0.79
C VAL A 111 0.63 7.29 0.21
N PRO A 112 0.40 5.97 0.38
CA PRO A 112 1.19 5.17 1.31
C PRO A 112 2.65 5.01 0.84
N ILE A 113 2.90 4.98 -0.47
CA ILE A 113 4.27 5.01 -1.01
C ILE A 113 4.94 6.35 -0.68
N ALA A 114 4.30 7.49 -0.89
CA ALA A 114 4.84 8.80 -0.55
C ALA A 114 5.10 8.91 0.96
N MET A 115 4.23 8.37 1.81
CA MET A 115 4.48 8.33 3.26
C MET A 115 5.70 7.45 3.61
N ALA A 116 5.81 6.25 3.01
CA ALA A 116 6.95 5.36 3.22
C ALA A 116 8.26 5.96 2.65
N THR A 117 8.21 6.58 1.47
CA THR A 117 9.33 7.29 0.83
C THR A 117 9.76 8.49 1.66
N VAL A 118 8.81 9.30 2.18
CA VAL A 118 9.13 10.42 3.07
C VAL A 118 9.79 9.94 4.36
N LYS A 119 9.35 8.80 4.92
CA LYS A 119 9.99 8.21 6.09
C LYS A 119 11.40 7.71 5.78
N ALA A 120 11.57 6.96 4.69
CA ALA A 120 12.87 6.45 4.27
C ALA A 120 13.87 7.58 3.95
N LEU A 121 13.42 8.66 3.29
CA LEU A 121 14.27 9.84 3.04
C LEU A 121 14.73 10.51 4.34
N LYS A 122 13.86 10.62 5.34
CA LYS A 122 14.22 11.20 6.64
C LYS A 122 15.27 10.35 7.36
N GLU A 123 15.15 9.02 7.27
CA GLU A 123 16.12 8.08 7.84
C GLU A 123 17.47 8.16 7.11
N ASP A 124 17.47 8.21 5.77
CA ASP A 124 18.69 8.38 4.96
C ASP A 124 19.37 9.74 5.20
N VAL A 125 18.61 10.82 5.37
CA VAL A 125 19.16 12.14 5.72
C VAL A 125 19.76 12.12 7.12
N ALA A 126 19.09 11.48 8.09
CA ALA A 126 19.61 11.36 9.45
C ALA A 126 20.87 10.49 9.53
N GLU A 127 20.97 9.43 8.72
CA GLU A 127 22.18 8.61 8.60
C GLU A 127 23.30 9.34 7.85
N ASN A 128 23.01 10.06 6.76
CA ASN A 128 24.02 10.87 6.08
C ASN A 128 24.55 12.02 6.95
N GLN A 129 23.71 12.65 7.78
CA GLN A 129 24.17 13.64 8.76
C GLN A 129 25.04 13.02 9.86
N LYS A 130 24.90 11.72 10.14
CA LYS A 130 25.74 10.99 11.10
C LYS A 130 27.03 10.43 10.48
N ALA A 131 26.98 10.03 9.21
CA ALA A 131 28.11 9.46 8.47
C ALA A 131 29.02 10.54 7.85
N HIS A 132 28.39 11.62 7.39
CA HIS A 132 29.03 12.89 7.05
C HIS A 132 28.39 13.97 7.93
N PRO A 133 28.73 14.05 9.24
CA PRO A 133 28.55 15.31 9.94
C PRO A 133 29.26 16.32 9.05
N VAL A 134 28.55 17.33 8.55
CA VAL A 134 29.10 18.39 7.69
C VAL A 134 30.53 18.61 8.15
N ALA A 135 31.49 18.16 7.34
CA ALA A 135 32.85 18.05 7.80
C ALA A 135 33.18 19.42 8.42
N PRO A 136 33.77 19.48 9.62
CA PRO A 136 34.12 20.76 10.25
C PRO A 136 34.82 21.71 9.27
N ALA A 137 35.48 21.16 8.25
CA ALA A 137 36.01 21.83 7.06
C ALA A 137 35.06 22.78 6.29
N LEU A 138 33.75 22.51 6.15
CA LEU A 138 32.82 23.45 5.49
C LEU A 138 32.39 24.58 6.44
N ALA A 139 32.22 24.29 7.72
CA ALA A 139 31.96 25.32 8.74
C ALA A 139 33.21 26.21 8.97
N GLU A 140 34.41 25.62 8.95
CA GLU A 140 35.70 26.33 8.99
C GLU A 140 35.98 27.11 7.70
N ALA A 141 35.63 26.58 6.51
CA ALA A 141 35.78 27.32 5.25
C ALA A 141 34.84 28.53 5.15
N VAL A 142 33.63 28.45 5.74
CA VAL A 142 32.72 29.60 5.86
C VAL A 142 33.18 30.58 6.95
N ALA A 143 33.95 30.12 7.94
CA ALA A 143 34.55 30.94 8.98
C ALA A 143 35.92 31.55 8.62
N ASP A 144 36.54 31.17 7.48
CA ASP A 144 37.79 31.76 7.02
C ASP A 144 37.57 33.24 6.65
N PRO A 145 38.19 34.20 7.37
CA PRO A 145 37.99 35.63 7.13
C PRO A 145 38.34 36.05 5.70
N LYS A 146 39.22 35.31 5.01
CA LYS A 146 39.63 35.62 3.64
C LYS A 146 38.56 35.29 2.60
N LEU A 147 37.64 34.37 2.90
CA LEU A 147 36.51 34.04 2.03
C LEU A 147 35.30 34.94 2.32
N GLN A 148 35.26 35.57 3.50
CA GLN A 148 34.20 36.51 3.88
C GLN A 148 34.38 37.93 3.31
N THR A 149 35.60 38.33 2.90
CA THR A 149 35.89 39.69 2.41
C THR A 149 35.14 40.12 1.14
N GLY A 150 34.39 39.23 0.49
CA GLY A 150 33.58 39.52 -0.70
C GLY A 150 32.07 39.32 -0.56
N LEU A 151 31.59 38.78 0.57
CA LEU A 151 30.17 38.49 0.79
C LEU A 151 29.45 39.75 1.28
N LYS A 152 28.34 40.10 0.63
CA LYS A 152 27.50 41.23 1.02
C LYS A 152 26.35 40.75 1.94
N PRO A 153 25.79 41.66 2.76
CA PRO A 153 24.56 41.37 3.49
C PRO A 153 23.46 40.85 2.55
N GLY A 154 22.99 39.63 2.78
CA GLY A 154 21.99 38.94 1.96
C GLY A 154 22.54 37.82 1.05
N ASP A 155 23.86 37.67 0.92
CA ASP A 155 24.46 36.54 0.20
C ASP A 155 24.37 35.24 1.02
N PHE A 156 24.18 34.11 0.33
CA PHE A 156 24.13 32.79 0.97
C PHE A 156 25.49 32.48 1.62
N GLY A 157 25.53 32.46 2.95
CA GLY A 157 26.77 32.27 3.74
C GLY A 157 27.32 33.53 4.43
N TYR A 158 26.68 34.69 4.30
CA TYR A 158 27.05 35.89 5.07
C TYR A 158 26.76 35.69 6.58
N VAL A 159 27.78 35.91 7.41
CA VAL A 159 27.65 35.86 8.88
C VAL A 159 27.83 37.28 9.41
N GLU A 160 26.76 37.85 9.97
CA GLU A 160 26.79 39.19 10.55
C GLU A 160 27.69 39.16 11.79
N GLY A 161 28.80 39.90 11.75
CA GLY A 161 29.83 39.85 12.79
C GLY A 161 29.26 40.15 14.17
N MET A 162 29.13 39.11 15.01
CA MET A 162 28.83 39.26 16.43
C MET A 162 29.97 40.01 17.11
N SER A 163 29.81 41.32 17.19
CA SER A 163 30.66 42.19 17.99
C SER A 163 30.15 42.11 19.43
N GLY A 164 30.95 41.50 20.31
CA GLY A 164 30.76 41.58 21.76
C GLY A 164 31.06 42.96 22.32
#